data_AF-A0A069EX35-F1
#
_entry.id   AF-A0A069EX35-F1
#
_cell.length_a   1.000
_cell.length_b   1.000
_cell.length_c   1.000
_cell.angle_alpha   90.00
_cell.angle_beta   90.00
_cell.angle_gamma   90.00
#
_symmetry.space_group_name_H-M   'P 1'
#
loop_
_entity.id
_entity.type
_entity.pdbx_description
1 polymer ?
#
loop_
_entity_poly.entity_id
_entity_poly.type
_entity_poly.pdbx_seq_one_letter_code
_entity_poly.pdbx_strand_id
1 'polypeptide(L)'
;MKNWVSRYYCQYSGIMIGFGLVFAFFLGIRTSSFWQQWLSNGPALAAGLGTACLFSLFAYMLLSHIQAFLYKHLGEATTCSR
;
A
#
# COMPACT_ATOMS: atom_id res chain seq x y z
N MET A 1 -11.95 17.53 -19.19
CA MET A 1 -11.98 16.31 -18.35
C MET A 1 -10.70 16.03 -17.57
N LYS A 2 -9.49 16.34 -18.09
CA LYS A 2 -8.20 16.16 -17.37
C LYS A 2 -8.13 16.78 -15.96
N ASN A 3 -8.70 17.98 -15.77
CA ASN A 3 -8.61 18.70 -14.50
C ASN A 3 -9.42 18.07 -13.36
N TRP A 4 -10.50 17.34 -13.68
CA TRP A 4 -11.33 16.65 -12.68
C TRP A 4 -10.62 15.43 -12.11
N VAL A 5 -9.98 14.63 -12.98
CA VAL A 5 -9.22 13.44 -12.58
C VAL A 5 -8.06 13.79 -11.66
N SER A 6 -7.35 14.90 -11.94
CA SER A 6 -6.25 15.34 -11.07
C SER A 6 -6.71 15.76 -9.67
N ARG A 7 -7.82 16.52 -9.55
CA ARG A 7 -8.36 16.92 -8.24
C ARG A 7 -8.82 15.72 -7.42
N TYR A 8 -9.54 14.79 -8.03
CA TYR A 8 -9.92 13.53 -7.39
C TYR A 8 -8.69 12.73 -6.98
N TYR A 9 -7.67 12.65 -7.84
CA TYR A 9 -6.44 11.94 -7.51
C TYR A 9 -5.73 12.56 -6.31
N CYS A 10 -5.62 13.89 -6.23
CA CYS A 10 -4.95 14.55 -5.11
C CYS A 10 -5.69 14.35 -3.77
N GLN A 11 -7.03 14.40 -3.79
CA GLN A 11 -7.83 14.23 -2.59
C GLN A 11 -7.89 12.78 -2.10
N TYR A 12 -7.90 11.81 -3.03
CA TYR A 12 -8.06 10.38 -2.70
C TYR A 12 -6.76 9.58 -2.71
N SER A 13 -5.65 10.12 -3.22
CA SER A 13 -4.38 9.38 -3.31
C SER A 13 -3.87 8.94 -1.95
N GLY A 14 -3.94 9.79 -0.92
CA GLY A 14 -3.55 9.40 0.45
C GLY A 14 -4.45 8.29 1.03
N ILE A 15 -5.76 8.37 0.78
CA ILE A 15 -6.74 7.37 1.23
C ILE A 15 -6.51 6.02 0.53
N MET A 16 -6.26 6.03 -0.77
CA MET A 16 -5.94 4.83 -1.55
C MET A 16 -4.65 4.16 -1.06
N ILE A 17 -3.64 4.96 -0.70
CA ILE A 17 -2.38 4.44 -0.14
C ILE A 17 -2.60 3.81 1.23
N GLY A 18 -3.31 4.51 2.12
CA GLY A 18 -3.66 3.97 3.43
C GLY A 18 -4.47 2.67 3.32
N PHE A 19 -5.47 2.63 2.45
CA PHE A 19 -6.30 1.45 2.23
C PHE A 19 -5.49 0.28 1.65
N GLY A 20 -4.62 0.55 0.68
CA GLY A 20 -3.70 -0.44 0.12
C GLY A 20 -2.74 -1.03 1.15
N LEU A 21 -2.21 -0.21 2.06
CA LEU A 21 -1.35 -0.68 3.16
C LEU A 21 -2.10 -1.61 4.10
N VAL A 22 -3.28 -1.20 4.56
CA VAL A 22 -4.09 -2.00 5.49
C VAL A 22 -4.46 -3.33 4.84
N PHE A 23 -4.86 -3.32 3.58
CA PHE A 23 -5.19 -4.53 2.84
C PHE A 23 -3.98 -5.46 2.66
N ALA A 24 -2.81 -4.92 2.30
CA ALA A 24 -1.56 -5.68 2.19
C ALA A 24 -1.13 -6.28 3.53
N PHE A 25 -1.30 -5.53 4.63
CA PHE A 25 -1.03 -6.01 5.97
C PHE A 25 -1.95 -7.17 6.37
N PHE A 26 -3.26 -7.07 6.11
CA PHE A 26 -4.21 -8.16 6.34
C PHE A 26 -3.91 -9.40 5.49
N LEU A 27 -3.51 -9.22 4.23
CA LEU A 27 -3.04 -10.32 3.39
C LEU A 27 -1.80 -10.99 3.97
N GLY A 28 -0.85 -10.20 4.48
CA GLY A 28 0.32 -10.71 5.18
C GLY A 28 -0.04 -11.51 6.43
N ILE A 29 -0.98 -11.03 7.25
CA ILE A 29 -1.46 -11.79 8.41
C ILE A 29 -2.13 -13.10 7.98
N ARG A 30 -2.88 -13.10 6.86
CA ARG A 30 -3.46 -14.34 6.29
C ARG A 30 -2.41 -15.39 5.94
N THR A 31 -1.16 -15.00 5.70
CA THR A 31 -0.05 -15.96 5.47
C THR A 31 0.46 -16.62 6.77
N SER A 32 0.03 -16.15 7.95
CA SER A 32 0.43 -16.75 9.23
C SER A 32 0.03 -18.22 9.38
N SER A 33 -1.08 -18.65 8.78
CA SER A 33 -1.52 -20.04 8.78
C SER A 33 -0.56 -20.96 8.01
N PHE A 34 0.10 -20.44 6.96
CA PHE A 34 1.17 -21.15 6.24
C PHE A 34 2.40 -21.31 7.13
N TRP A 35 2.77 -20.26 7.88
CA TRP A 35 3.88 -20.35 8.85
C TRP A 35 3.59 -21.29 10.02
N GLN A 36 2.34 -21.35 10.48
CA GLN A 36 1.92 -22.30 11.52
C GLN A 36 1.98 -23.77 11.08
N GLN A 37 1.93 -24.06 9.78
CA GLN A 37 2.12 -25.44 9.28
C GLN A 37 3.58 -25.89 9.40
N TRP A 38 4.54 -24.97 9.36
CA TRP A 38 5.97 -25.26 9.35
C TRP A 38 6.69 -24.97 10.67
N LEU A 39 6.13 -24.09 11.51
CA LEU A 39 6.75 -23.61 12.74
C LEU A 39 5.80 -23.77 13.93
N SER A 40 6.36 -23.93 15.14
CA SER A 40 5.56 -23.90 16.36
C SER A 40 4.90 -22.53 16.56
N ASN A 41 3.82 -22.49 17.36
CA ASN A 41 2.93 -21.32 17.48
C ASN A 41 3.65 -19.98 17.76
N GLY A 42 4.71 -19.98 18.57
CA GLY A 42 5.49 -18.77 18.89
C GLY A 42 6.24 -18.20 17.67
N PRO A 43 7.21 -18.92 17.07
CA PRO A 43 7.93 -18.46 15.89
C PRO A 43 7.04 -18.26 14.67
N ALA A 44 5.93 -19.00 14.53
CA ALA A 44 4.97 -18.78 13.45
C ALA A 44 4.30 -17.39 13.52
N LEU A 45 3.96 -16.91 14.74
CA LEU A 45 3.42 -15.56 14.94
C LEU A 45 4.44 -14.48 14.60
N ALA A 46 5.70 -14.65 15.02
CA ALA A 46 6.78 -13.71 14.70
C ALA A 46 7.05 -13.65 13.18
N ALA A 47 7.09 -14.82 12.51
CA ALA A 47 7.24 -14.90 11.07
C ALA A 47 6.06 -14.27 10.32
N GLY A 48 4.82 -14.50 10.77
CA GLY A 48 3.61 -13.89 10.19
C GLY A 48 3.56 -12.37 10.35
N LEU A 49 3.96 -11.84 11.51
CA LEU A 49 4.11 -10.39 11.71
C LEU A 49 5.21 -9.80 10.83
N GLY A 50 6.34 -10.51 10.70
CA GLY A 50 7.43 -10.13 9.82
C GLY A 50 7.00 -10.06 8.36
N THR A 51 6.31 -11.08 7.86
CA THR A 51 5.79 -11.08 6.48
C THR A 51 4.73 -10.00 6.27
N ALA A 52 3.87 -9.73 7.25
CA ALA A 52 2.88 -8.65 7.16
C ALA A 52 3.54 -7.27 7.07
N CYS A 53 4.57 -7.01 7.89
CA CYS A 53 5.36 -5.78 7.80
C CYS A 53 6.07 -5.66 6.45
N LEU A 54 6.71 -6.73 5.96
CA LEU A 54 7.38 -6.73 4.66
C LEU A 54 6.40 -6.46 3.51
N PHE A 55 5.23 -7.09 3.53
CA PHE A 55 4.17 -6.85 2.54
C PHE A 55 3.69 -5.40 2.58
N SER A 56 3.49 -4.84 3.78
CA SER A 56 3.09 -3.44 3.95
C SER A 56 4.15 -2.47 3.43
N LEU A 57 5.44 -2.74 3.67
CA LEU A 57 6.55 -1.92 3.16
C LEU A 57 6.67 -2.01 1.64
N PHE A 58 6.54 -3.21 1.08
CA PHE A 58 6.59 -3.41 -0.36
C PHE A 58 5.40 -2.71 -1.04
N ALA A 59 4.19 -2.84 -0.47
CA ALA A 59 3.01 -2.14 -0.93
C ALA A 59 3.20 -0.61 -0.86
N TYR A 60 3.77 -0.09 0.24
CA TYR A 60 4.11 1.33 0.36
C TYR A 60 5.05 1.81 -0.75
N MET A 61 6.15 1.08 -0.98
CA MET A 61 7.09 1.40 -2.05
C MET A 61 6.43 1.34 -3.42
N LEU A 62 5.68 0.28 -3.70
CA LEU A 62 5.00 0.12 -4.99
C LEU A 62 3.99 1.26 -5.23
N LEU A 63 3.15 1.55 -4.23
CA LEU A 63 2.13 2.61 -4.35
C LEU A 63 2.77 3.99 -4.46
N SER A 64 3.82 4.29 -3.71
CA SER A 64 4.55 5.56 -3.84
C SER A 64 5.23 5.71 -5.20
N HIS A 65 5.78 4.62 -5.75
CA HIS A 65 6.36 4.61 -7.10
C HIS A 65 5.30 4.82 -8.19
N ILE A 66 4.16 4.14 -8.07
CA ILE A 66 2.99 4.31 -8.94
C ILE A 66 2.48 5.75 -8.84
N GLN A 67 2.41 6.31 -7.64
CA GLN A 67 1.98 7.67 -7.40
C GLN A 67 2.95 8.66 -8.06
N ALA A 68 4.26 8.49 -7.91
CA ALA A 68 5.27 9.32 -8.56
C ALA A 68 5.21 9.20 -10.09
N PHE A 69 4.99 7.99 -10.62
CA PHE A 69 4.80 7.76 -12.05
C PHE A 69 3.55 8.45 -12.59
N LEU A 70 2.42 8.33 -11.87
CA LEU A 70 1.18 9.02 -12.17
C LEU A 70 1.37 10.53 -12.12
N TYR A 71 2.00 11.07 -11.07
CA TYR A 71 2.30 12.50 -10.98
C TYR A 71 3.13 13.00 -12.16
N LYS A 72 4.16 12.24 -12.57
CA LYS A 72 5.01 12.59 -13.71
C LYS A 72 4.23 12.55 -15.04
N HIS A 73 3.29 11.62 -15.19
CA HIS A 73 2.42 11.53 -16.39
C HIS A 73 1.25 12.52 -16.38
N LEU A 74 0.76 12.91 -15.21
CA LEU A 74 -0.29 13.90 -14.98
C LEU A 74 0.26 15.34 -14.92
N GLY A 75 1.53 15.53 -15.29
CA GLY A 75 2.43 16.67 -15.05
C GLY A 75 2.01 18.10 -15.45
N GLU A 76 0.73 18.45 -15.47
CA GLU A 76 0.24 19.82 -15.66
C GLU A 76 -0.94 20.22 -14.74
N ALA A 77 -1.27 19.41 -13.74
CA ALA A 77 -2.24 19.79 -12.72
C ALA A 77 -1.53 19.98 -11.37
N THR A 78 -0.52 20.84 -11.39
CA THR A 78 0.40 21.15 -10.29
C THR A 78 -0.22 22.00 -9.18
N THR A 79 -1.51 22.30 -9.23
CA THR A 79 -2.16 23.03 -8.16
C THR A 79 -3.33 22.23 -7.60
N CYS A 80 -3.01 21.36 -6.63
CA CYS A 80 -3.91 21.17 -5.49
C CYS A 80 -3.87 22.42 -4.60
N SER A 81 -3.89 23.61 -5.21
CA SER A 81 -4.20 24.84 -4.50
C SER A 81 -5.71 24.91 -4.48
N ARG A 82 -6.20 25.10 -3.25
CA ARG A 82 -7.53 25.63 -3.00
C ARG A 82 -7.77 26.87 -3.86
#